data_AF-A0A223S4J1-F1
#
_entry.id   AF-A0A223S4J1-F1
#
_cell.length_a   1.000
_cell.length_b   1.000
_cell.length_c   1.000
_cell.angle_alpha   90.00
_cell.angle_beta   90.00
_cell.angle_gamma   90.00
#
_symmetry.space_group_name_H-M   'P 1'
#
loop_
_entity.id
_entity.type
_entity.pdbx_description
1 polymer ?
#
loop_
_entity_poly.entity_id
_entity_poly.type
_entity_poly.pdbx_seq_one_letter_code
_entity_poly.pdbx_strand_id
1 'polypeptide(L)' 'MIARQLPPGHLGKVFTEVRERAERLGHWLTWYRTDEGWRFTLTDCATGNKRTYPYLAQVQAHLNRAERERR' A
#
# COMPACT_ATOMS: atom_id res chain seq x y z
N MET A 1 9.60 -14.92 3.47
CA MET A 1 8.93 -14.26 4.61
C MET A 1 8.49 -12.87 4.19
N ILE A 2 7.19 -12.59 4.08
CA ILE A 2 6.69 -11.23 3.83
C ILE A 2 6.70 -10.51 5.18
N ALA A 3 7.75 -9.74 5.45
CA ALA A 3 7.82 -8.94 6.66
C ALA A 3 6.74 -7.85 6.59
N ARG A 4 5.76 -7.91 7.50
CA ARG A 4 4.84 -6.79 7.80
C ARG A 4 5.67 -5.67 8.45
N GLN A 5 6.47 -4.95 7.66
CA GLN A 5 7.15 -3.76 8.14
C GLN A 5 6.13 -2.65 8.34
N LEU A 6 6.16 -2.02 9.50
CA LEU A 6 5.42 -0.79 9.74
C LEU A 6 5.95 0.26 8.77
N PRO A 7 5.06 1.03 8.10
CA PRO A 7 5.51 2.11 7.25
C PRO A 7 6.35 3.09 8.08
N PRO A 8 7.45 3.63 7.52
CA PRO A 8 8.21 4.70 8.15
C PRO A 8 7.28 5.82 8.62
N GLY A 9 7.54 6.44 9.78
CA GLY A 9 6.61 7.39 10.39
C GLY A 9 6.14 8.53 9.46
N HIS A 10 6.99 8.96 8.53
CA HIS A 10 6.65 9.98 7.52
C HIS A 10 5.71 9.48 6.40
N LEU A 11 5.66 8.17 6.16
CA LEU A 11 4.72 7.53 5.22
C LEU A 11 3.43 7.08 5.92
N GLY A 12 3.39 7.13 7.26
CA GLY A 12 2.24 6.67 8.05
C GLY A 12 0.91 7.27 7.59
N LYS A 13 0.88 8.57 7.23
CA LYS A 13 -0.33 9.23 6.75
C LYS A 13 -0.87 8.61 5.45
N VAL A 14 0.01 8.32 4.48
CA VAL A 14 -0.37 7.70 3.20
C VAL A 14 -0.91 6.29 3.43
N PHE A 15 -0.25 5.50 4.29
CA PHE A 15 -0.70 4.15 4.59
C PHE A 15 -2.06 4.13 5.32
N THR A 16 -2.27 5.06 6.27
CA THR A 16 -3.56 5.23 6.93
C THR A 16 -4.67 5.57 5.94
N GLU A 17 -4.44 6.52 5.03
CA GLU A 17 -5.41 6.91 4.01
C GLU A 17 -5.77 5.74 3.08
N VAL A 18 -4.77 5.00 2.60
CA VAL A 18 -4.99 3.83 1.73
C VAL A 18 -5.75 2.74 2.47
N ARG A 19 -5.47 2.53 3.77
CA ARG A 19 -6.16 1.55 4.60
C ARG A 19 -7.62 1.93 4.84
N GLU A 20 -7.89 3.18 5.24
CA GLU A 20 -9.27 3.65 5.45
C GLU A 20 -10.09 3.55 4.16
N ARG A 21 -9.48 3.84 3.00
CA ARG A 21 -10.13 3.67 1.71
C ARG A 21 -10.39 2.20 1.37
N ALA A 22 -9.45 1.30 1.67
CA ALA A 22 -9.63 -0.14 1.50
C ALA A 22 -10.80 -0.66 2.32
N GLU A 23 -10.88 -0.27 3.59
CA GLU A 23 -11.95 -0.66 4.51
C GLU A 23 -13.32 -0.18 4.03
N ARG A 24 -13.43 1.08 3.58
CA ARG A 24 -14.67 1.62 2.98
C ARG A 24 -15.14 0.87 1.74
N LEU A 25 -14.21 0.24 1.01
CA LEU A 25 -14.51 -0.55 -0.18
C LEU A 25 -14.73 -2.04 0.13
N GLY A 26 -14.64 -2.46 1.40
CA GLY A 26 -14.76 -3.86 1.78
C GLY A 26 -13.55 -4.71 1.40
N HIS A 27 -12.35 -4.12 1.46
CA HIS A 27 -11.09 -4.79 1.14
C HIS A 27 -10.11 -4.76 2.32
N TRP A 28 -9.31 -5.81 2.46
CA TRP A 28 -8.12 -5.83 3.31
C TRP A 28 -6.91 -5.28 2.55
N LEU A 29 -6.23 -4.30 3.14
CA LEU A 29 -4.95 -3.81 2.62
C LEU A 29 -3.80 -4.63 3.19
N THR A 30 -2.98 -5.15 2.28
CA THR A 30 -1.66 -5.70 2.61
C THR A 30 -0.59 -4.91 1.88
N TRP A 31 0.60 -4.83 2.46
CA TRP A 31 1.72 -4.11 1.88
C TRP A 31 3.04 -4.82 2.17
N TYR A 32 4.01 -4.57 1.30
CA TYR A 32 5.36 -5.08 1.44
C TYR A 32 6.34 -4.15 0.72
N ARG A 33 7.61 -4.20 1.14
CA ARG A 33 8.69 -3.44 0.51
C ARG A 33 9.47 -4.34 -0.44
N THR A 34 9.80 -3.82 -1.61
CA THR A 34 10.65 -4.43 -2.64
C THR A 34 11.86 -3.54 -2.91
N ASP A 35 12.82 -4.01 -3.69
CA ASP A 35 13.96 -3.19 -4.13
C ASP A 35 13.53 -1.97 -4.95
N GLU A 36 12.36 -2.04 -5.59
CA GLU A 36 11.76 -0.94 -6.36
C GLU A 36 10.92 0.02 -5.49
N GLY A 37 10.71 -0.31 -4.22
CA GLY A 37 9.92 0.48 -3.26
C GLY A 37 8.69 -0.27 -2.71
N TRP A 38 7.71 0.49 -2.22
CA TRP A 38 6.52 -0.06 -1.56
C TRP A 38 5.49 -0.57 -2.55
N ARG A 39 4.91 -1.73 -2.22
CA ARG A 39 3.83 -2.37 -2.95
C ARG A 39 2.63 -2.56 -2.04
N PHE A 40 1.44 -2.28 -2.60
CA PHE A 40 0.16 -2.53 -1.94
C PHE A 40 -0.61 -3.61 -2.69
N THR A 41 -1.39 -4.39 -1.95
CA THR A 41 -2.32 -5.36 -2.49
C THR A 41 -3.62 -5.27 -1.70
N LEU A 42 -4.72 -5.10 -2.43
CA LEU A 42 -6.06 -5.18 -1.84
C LEU A 42 -6.61 -6.58 -2.05
N THR A 43 -7.22 -7.12 -1.02
CA THR A 43 -7.92 -8.39 -1.06
C THR A 43 -9.37 -8.14 -0.69
N ASP A 44 -10.28 -8.55 -1.56
CA ASP A 44 -11.71 -8.45 -1.34
C ASP A 44 -12.15 -9.33 -0.17
N CYS A 45 -12.81 -8.72 0.82
CA CYS A 45 -13.19 -9.42 2.05
C CYS A 45 -14.23 -10.52 1.82
N ALA A 46 -15.08 -10.38 0.80
CA ALA A 46 -16.16 -11.33 0.52
C ALA A 46 -15.66 -12.51 -0.31
N THR A 47 -14.75 -12.27 -1.25
CA THR A 47 -14.30 -13.29 -2.21
C THR A 47 -12.88 -13.81 -1.96
N GLY A 48 -12.09 -13.12 -1.14
CA GLY A 48 -10.67 -13.40 -0.94
C GLY A 48 -9.80 -13.06 -2.17
N ASN A 49 -10.39 -12.48 -3.22
CA ASN A 49 -9.68 -12.22 -4.48
C ASN A 49 -8.86 -10.94 -4.39
N LYS A 50 -7.67 -10.98 -5.00
CA LYS A 50 -6.85 -9.78 -5.14
C LYS A 50 -7.52 -8.81 -6.10
N ARG A 51 -7.57 -7.54 -5.71
CA ARG A 51 -8.10 -6.46 -6.53
C ARG A 51 -7.00 -5.44 -6.81
N THR A 52 -6.97 -4.99 -8.05
CA THR A 52 -6.09 -3.91 -8.48
C THR A 52 -6.94 -2.70 -8.77
N TYR A 53 -6.59 -1.57 -8.16
CA TYR A 53 -7.25 -0.30 -8.40
C TYR A 53 -6.24 0.72 -8.95
N PRO A 54 -6.63 1.55 -9.94
CA PRO A 54 -5.73 2.55 -10.52
C PRO A 54 -5.11 3.51 -9.50
N TYR A 55 -5.86 3.87 -8.46
CA TYR A 55 -5.36 4.78 -7.42
C TYR A 55 -4.16 4.18 -6.65
N LEU A 56 -4.10 2.85 -6.45
CA LEU A 56 -2.97 2.22 -5.78
C LEU A 56 -1.68 2.36 -6.58
N ALA A 57 -1.77 2.30 -7.92
CA ALA A 57 -0.60 2.48 -8.77
C ALA A 57 -0.03 3.90 -8.62
N GLN A 58 -0.90 4.90 -8.54
CA GLN A 58 -0.51 6.30 -8.29
C GLN A 58 0.13 6.46 -6.91
N VAL A 59 -0.45 5.86 -5.87
CA VAL A 59 0.10 5.91 -4.52
C VAL A 59 1.47 5.22 -4.44
N GLN A 60 1.62 4.04 -5.06
CA GLN A 60 2.90 3.34 -5.12
C GLN A 60 3.96 4.19 -5.83
N ALA A 61 3.62 4.80 -6.97
CA ALA A 61 4.54 5.67 -7.70
C ALA A 61 4.97 6.89 -6.86
N HIS A 62 4.03 7.52 -6.15
CA HIS A 62 4.31 8.64 -5.27
C HIS A 62 5.25 8.25 -4.11
N LEU A 63 4.97 7.13 -3.43
CA LEU A 63 5.83 6.64 -2.35
C LEU A 63 7.23 6.29 -2.83
N ASN A 64 7.34 5.59 -3.96
CA ASN A 64 8.63 5.17 -4.48
C ASN A 64 9.47 6.38 -4.92
N ARG A 65 8.83 7.43 -5.44
CA ARG A 65 9.50 8.71 -5.71
C ARG A 65 9.99 9.38 -4.43
N ALA A 66 9.14 9.49 -3.41
CA ALA A 66 9.50 10.10 -2.13
C ALA A 66 10.65 9.36 -1.42
N GLU A 67 10.73 8.03 -1.55
CA GLU A 67 11.87 7.26 -1.03
C GLU A 67 13.16 7.49 -1.83
N ARG A 68 13.07 7.61 -3.16
CA ARG A 68 14.24 7.88 -4.02
C ARG A 68 14.82 9.26 -3.78
N GLU A 69 13.99 10.28 -3.60
CA GLU A 69 14.44 11.65 -3.32
C GLU A 69 15.17 11.80 -1.97
N ARG A 70 15.14 10.77 -1.11
CA ARG A 70 15.84 10.72 0.18
C ARG A 70 17.12 9.87 0.20
N ARG A 71 17.40 9.11 -0.87
CA ARG A 71 18.63 8.32 -1.02
C ARG A 71 19.71 9.16 -1.69
#